data_AF-A0A7X7QSQ2-F1
#
_entry.id   AF-A0A7X7QSQ2-F1
#
_cell.length_a   1.000
_cell.length_b   1.000
_cell.length_c   1.000
_cell.angle_alpha   90.00
_cell.angle_beta   90.00
_cell.angle_gamma   90.00
#
_symmetry.space_group_name_H-M   'P 1'
#
loop_
_entity.id
_entity.type
_entity.pdbx_description
1 polymer ?
#
loop_
_entity_poly.entity_id
_entity_poly.type
_entity_poly.pdbx_seq_one_letter_code
_entity_poly.pdbx_strand_id
1 'polypeptide(L)'
;MDSKFNASDTFFDFSNTPMLYYYLQRRVPSYFNQIPICLVSDYLEREQIRHLRSLHVPLVVFQHWPRIPFDTLDGIPNTVRHGRLANCIYRNFRPYGHVNGLEVWARRTHRIKPAVDQAASLKDALAPRGYILNKLPYVLAKKAEAEQRELVNIQTWNKAEIEGPKLDLPLKKKKKLMAKAQGARVWFFLKLRSTSQPVNYRVSYSSDRQEEGVYRAVVPENKGPTSHLIPISSQYNWHRRRIKHITVQSSIGTRFMEDAALVVFGDEMNQACF
;
A
#
# COMPACT_ATOMS: atom_id res chain seq x y z
N MET A 1 -8.83 26.40 -7.14
CA MET A 1 -7.54 25.66 -7.00
C MET A 1 -6.85 25.57 -8.36
N ASP A 2 -7.60 25.31 -9.42
CA ASP A 2 -7.11 25.24 -10.81
C ASP A 2 -6.38 26.51 -11.29
N SER A 3 -6.82 27.71 -10.89
CA SER A 3 -6.15 28.98 -11.19
C SER A 3 -4.69 29.12 -10.68
N LYS A 4 -4.21 28.16 -9.89
CA LYS A 4 -2.82 28.09 -9.40
C LYS A 4 -1.92 27.17 -10.24
N PHE A 5 -2.45 26.62 -11.32
CA PHE A 5 -1.76 25.68 -12.20
C PHE A 5 -1.38 26.36 -13.51
N ASN A 6 -0.24 25.98 -14.07
CA ASN A 6 0.07 26.35 -15.44
C ASN A 6 -0.89 25.63 -16.40
N ALA A 7 -1.10 26.17 -17.59
CA ALA A 7 -1.97 25.56 -18.59
C ALA A 7 -1.53 24.12 -18.97
N SER A 8 -0.23 23.85 -18.94
CA SER A 8 0.36 22.53 -19.22
C SER A 8 0.28 21.55 -18.04
N ASP A 9 -0.02 22.02 -16.83
CA ASP A 9 -0.07 21.17 -15.66
C ASP A 9 -1.34 20.30 -15.68
N THR A 10 -1.22 19.11 -15.10
CA THR A 10 -2.36 18.23 -14.84
C THR A 10 -2.28 17.67 -13.43
N PHE A 11 -3.30 16.95 -13.00
CA PHE A 11 -3.28 16.17 -11.76
C PHE A 11 -3.34 14.69 -12.09
N PHE A 12 -3.06 13.84 -11.10
CA PHE A 12 -3.24 12.40 -11.24
C PHE A 12 -4.46 11.95 -10.43
N ASP A 13 -5.32 11.13 -11.03
CA ASP A 13 -6.51 10.58 -10.39
C ASP A 13 -6.20 9.14 -9.97
N PHE A 14 -6.27 8.90 -8.65
CA PHE A 14 -6.11 7.61 -8.02
C PHE A 14 -7.41 7.12 -7.35
N SER A 15 -8.51 7.85 -7.52
CA SER A 15 -9.82 7.62 -6.89
C SER A 15 -10.84 6.92 -7.81
N ASN A 16 -10.45 6.53 -9.03
CA ASN A 16 -11.32 5.94 -10.05
C ASN A 16 -12.40 6.91 -10.58
N THR A 17 -12.15 8.23 -10.59
CA THR A 17 -13.17 9.27 -10.94
C THR A 17 -12.72 10.29 -11.98
N PRO A 18 -12.51 9.87 -13.23
CA PRO A 18 -11.82 10.70 -14.20
C PRO A 18 -12.61 11.89 -14.75
N MET A 19 -13.87 12.06 -14.35
CA MET A 19 -14.71 13.16 -14.81
C MET A 19 -14.11 14.54 -14.52
N LEU A 20 -13.26 14.67 -13.50
CA LEU A 20 -12.58 15.93 -13.20
C LEU A 20 -11.67 16.42 -14.34
N TYR A 21 -11.09 15.53 -15.14
CA TYR A 21 -10.29 15.95 -16.30
C TYR A 21 -11.13 16.70 -17.31
N TYR A 22 -12.36 16.23 -17.56
CA TYR A 22 -13.30 16.88 -18.45
C TYR A 22 -13.73 18.25 -17.91
N TYR A 23 -14.17 18.32 -16.65
CA TYR A 23 -14.65 19.58 -16.08
C TYR A 23 -13.58 20.66 -15.94
N LEU A 24 -12.34 20.27 -15.67
CA LEU A 24 -11.22 21.19 -15.53
C LEU A 24 -10.46 21.42 -16.84
N GLN A 25 -10.90 20.81 -17.95
CA GLN A 25 -10.23 20.86 -19.25
C GLN A 25 -8.74 20.51 -19.15
N ARG A 26 -8.42 19.50 -18.32
CA ARG A 26 -7.05 19.03 -18.07
C ARG A 26 -6.77 17.77 -18.88
N ARG A 27 -5.54 17.66 -19.39
CA ARG A 27 -5.10 16.45 -20.10
C ARG A 27 -5.06 15.27 -19.15
N VAL A 28 -5.73 14.18 -19.53
CA VAL A 28 -5.63 12.89 -18.83
C VAL A 28 -4.17 12.39 -18.93
N PRO A 29 -3.48 12.12 -17.82
CA PRO A 29 -2.08 11.68 -17.82
C PRO A 29 -1.95 10.17 -18.08
N SER A 30 -2.79 9.60 -18.94
CA SER A 30 -2.81 8.18 -19.31
C SER A 30 -3.45 8.02 -20.67
N TYR A 31 -3.25 6.85 -21.28
CA TYR A 31 -3.93 6.48 -22.51
C TYR A 31 -5.43 6.26 -22.29
N PHE A 32 -5.83 5.63 -21.17
CA PHE A 32 -7.22 5.47 -20.77
C PHE A 32 -7.56 6.43 -19.63
N ASN A 33 -8.77 7.00 -19.66
CA ASN A 33 -9.21 7.91 -18.61
C ASN A 33 -9.62 7.16 -17.32
N GLN A 34 -10.01 5.89 -17.37
CA GLN A 34 -10.39 5.10 -16.18
C GLN A 34 -9.18 4.61 -15.37
N ILE A 35 -8.39 5.54 -14.86
CA ILE A 35 -7.28 5.29 -13.94
C ILE A 35 -7.83 5.19 -12.50
N PRO A 36 -7.31 4.27 -11.65
CA PRO A 36 -6.37 3.20 -11.97
C PRO A 36 -6.99 1.87 -12.45
N ILE A 37 -8.32 1.75 -12.60
CA ILE A 37 -9.00 0.49 -13.02
C ILE A 37 -8.33 -0.20 -14.22
N CYS A 38 -7.93 0.56 -15.25
CA CYS A 38 -7.31 0.00 -16.46
C CYS A 38 -5.83 -0.42 -16.31
N LEU A 39 -5.19 -0.19 -15.16
CA LEU A 39 -3.79 -0.55 -14.89
C LEU A 39 -3.69 -2.00 -14.38
N VAL A 40 -4.09 -2.95 -15.21
CA VAL A 40 -4.30 -4.36 -14.81
C VAL A 40 -3.02 -5.21 -14.78
N SER A 41 -1.86 -4.64 -15.08
CA SER A 41 -0.59 -5.36 -15.09
C SER A 41 0.58 -4.54 -14.54
N ASP A 42 1.59 -5.25 -14.04
CA ASP A 42 2.86 -4.67 -13.60
C ASP A 42 3.54 -3.86 -14.70
N TYR A 43 3.41 -4.28 -15.96
CA TYR A 43 3.89 -3.51 -17.11
C TYR A 43 3.18 -2.17 -17.22
N LEU A 44 1.83 -2.16 -17.23
CA LEU A 44 1.05 -0.94 -17.37
C LEU A 44 1.28 0.05 -16.21
N GLU A 45 1.43 -0.44 -14.98
CA GLU A 45 1.80 0.44 -13.85
C GLU A 45 3.18 1.08 -14.03
N ARG A 46 4.18 0.34 -14.54
CA ARG A 46 5.51 0.90 -14.81
C ARG A 46 5.47 1.92 -15.94
N GLU A 47 4.76 1.64 -17.02
CA GLU A 47 4.57 2.60 -18.12
C GLU A 47 3.86 3.87 -17.62
N GLN A 48 2.82 3.72 -16.79
CA GLN A 48 2.12 4.84 -16.19
C GLN A 48 3.05 5.68 -15.31
N ILE A 49 3.88 5.06 -14.46
CA ILE A 49 4.87 5.78 -13.65
C ILE A 49 5.89 6.50 -14.54
N ARG A 50 6.38 5.87 -15.61
CA ARG A 50 7.31 6.50 -16.55
C ARG A 50 6.70 7.72 -17.23
N HIS A 51 5.45 7.62 -17.68
CA HIS A 51 4.72 8.75 -18.26
C HIS A 51 4.52 9.87 -17.23
N LEU A 52 4.07 9.56 -16.01
CA LEU A 52 3.87 10.59 -14.98
C LEU A 52 5.16 11.35 -14.64
N ARG A 53 6.33 10.72 -14.76
CA ARG A 53 7.63 11.38 -14.56
C ARG A 53 7.97 12.42 -15.63
N SER A 54 7.45 12.28 -16.84
CA SER A 54 7.64 13.27 -17.91
C SER A 54 6.64 14.43 -17.82
N LEU A 55 5.71 14.41 -16.86
CA LEU A 55 4.69 15.41 -16.67
C LEU A 55 4.91 16.22 -15.39
N HIS A 56 4.43 17.45 -15.37
CA HIS A 56 4.33 18.22 -14.14
C HIS A 56 2.98 17.92 -13.47
N VAL A 57 3.02 17.10 -12.42
CA VAL A 57 1.84 16.64 -11.65
C VAL A 57 1.93 17.16 -10.21
N PRO A 58 1.44 18.38 -9.91
CA PRO A 58 1.52 18.94 -8.56
C PRO A 58 0.49 18.37 -7.58
N LEU A 59 -0.61 17.77 -8.06
CA LEU A 59 -1.66 17.19 -7.22
C LEU A 59 -2.02 15.75 -7.60
N VAL A 60 -2.46 15.00 -6.60
CA VAL A 60 -3.12 13.69 -6.74
C VAL A 60 -4.49 13.77 -6.08
N VAL A 61 -5.54 13.40 -6.81
CA VAL A 61 -6.84 13.06 -6.24
C VAL A 61 -6.72 11.62 -5.76
N PHE A 62 -6.64 11.42 -4.44
CA PHE A 62 -6.16 10.16 -3.88
C PHE A 62 -7.27 9.12 -3.69
N GLN A 63 -8.41 9.54 -3.17
CA GLN A 63 -9.62 8.73 -2.93
C GLN A 63 -10.78 9.66 -2.55
N HIS A 64 -11.99 9.11 -2.41
CA HIS A 64 -13.11 9.85 -1.82
C HIS A 64 -12.99 9.99 -0.30
N TRP A 65 -13.65 11.03 0.21
CA TRP A 65 -13.83 11.30 1.63
C TRP A 65 -15.28 11.72 1.93
N PRO A 66 -16.08 10.90 2.65
CA PRO A 66 -15.73 9.57 3.14
C PRO A 66 -15.51 8.57 1.99
N ARG A 67 -14.82 7.46 2.28
CA ARG A 67 -14.52 6.42 1.28
C ARG A 67 -15.81 5.82 0.73
N ILE A 68 -15.87 5.62 -0.59
CA ILE A 68 -17.01 5.01 -1.27
C ILE A 68 -16.61 3.70 -1.95
N PRO A 69 -17.56 2.86 -2.41
CA PRO A 69 -17.24 1.60 -3.08
C PRO A 69 -16.31 1.75 -4.29
N PHE A 70 -16.35 2.87 -5.01
CA PHE A 70 -15.44 3.11 -6.14
C PHE A 70 -13.96 3.19 -5.74
N ASP A 71 -13.61 3.44 -4.47
CA ASP A 71 -12.21 3.40 -4.00
C ASP A 71 -11.69 1.96 -3.78
N THR A 72 -12.58 0.97 -3.87
CA THR A 72 -12.30 -0.46 -3.66
C THR A 72 -12.97 -1.32 -4.73
N LEU A 73 -12.21 -1.88 -5.65
CA LEU A 73 -12.74 -2.83 -6.61
C LEU A 73 -12.55 -4.27 -6.08
N ASP A 74 -13.62 -5.05 -6.07
CA ASP A 74 -13.73 -6.38 -5.44
C ASP A 74 -13.37 -6.37 -3.93
N GLY A 75 -13.64 -5.24 -3.27
CA GLY A 75 -13.30 -5.03 -1.85
C GLY A 75 -11.80 -4.76 -1.60
N ILE A 76 -10.97 -4.70 -2.66
CA ILE A 76 -9.53 -4.43 -2.54
C ILE A 76 -9.27 -2.95 -2.85
N PRO A 77 -8.63 -2.19 -1.93
CA PRO A 77 -8.37 -0.78 -2.15
C PRO A 77 -7.33 -0.55 -3.24
N ASN A 78 -7.43 0.60 -3.92
CA ASN A 78 -6.48 1.01 -4.97
C ASN A 78 -5.02 0.98 -4.49
N THR A 79 -4.77 1.30 -3.21
CA THR A 79 -3.41 1.27 -2.64
C THR A 79 -2.79 -0.12 -2.57
N VAL A 80 -3.62 -1.18 -2.54
CA VAL A 80 -3.19 -2.58 -2.59
C VAL A 80 -3.08 -3.05 -4.04
N ARG A 81 -4.11 -2.79 -4.85
CA ARG A 81 -4.13 -3.16 -6.28
C ARG A 81 -2.97 -2.53 -7.04
N HIS A 82 -2.81 -1.23 -6.85
CA HIS A 82 -1.85 -0.38 -7.55
C HIS A 82 -0.72 0.07 -6.64
N GLY A 83 -0.11 -0.92 -5.98
CA GLY A 83 0.87 -0.67 -4.93
C GLY A 83 2.11 0.09 -5.42
N ARG A 84 2.51 -0.03 -6.70
CA ARG A 84 3.70 0.70 -7.22
C ARG A 84 3.40 2.18 -7.29
N LEU A 85 2.25 2.54 -7.84
CA LEU A 85 1.75 3.92 -7.86
C LEU A 85 1.55 4.47 -6.45
N ALA A 86 0.90 3.73 -5.56
CA ALA A 86 0.69 4.15 -4.18
C ALA A 86 2.02 4.44 -3.47
N ASN A 87 3.01 3.56 -3.61
CA ASN A 87 4.35 3.75 -3.07
C ASN A 87 5.03 5.01 -3.64
N CYS A 88 4.90 5.26 -4.93
CA CYS A 88 5.41 6.49 -5.55
C CYS A 88 4.68 7.76 -5.06
N ILE A 89 3.36 7.69 -4.84
CA ILE A 89 2.57 8.79 -4.28
C ILE A 89 3.05 9.08 -2.86
N TYR A 90 3.18 8.07 -1.99
CA TYR A 90 3.58 8.25 -0.59
C TYR A 90 4.97 8.88 -0.42
N ARG A 91 5.90 8.54 -1.32
CA ARG A 91 7.25 9.09 -1.35
C ARG A 91 7.25 10.57 -1.78
N ASN A 92 6.45 10.95 -2.77
CA ASN A 92 6.56 12.25 -3.44
C ASN A 92 5.47 13.26 -3.07
N PHE A 93 4.38 12.81 -2.47
CA PHE A 93 3.23 13.62 -2.12
C PHE A 93 2.95 13.54 -0.62
N ARG A 94 2.17 14.50 -0.12
CA ARG A 94 1.65 14.56 1.25
C ARG A 94 0.16 14.89 1.21
N PRO A 95 -0.64 14.43 2.19
CA PRO A 95 -2.03 14.87 2.32
C PRO A 95 -2.10 16.39 2.33
N TYR A 96 -2.98 16.94 1.51
CA TYR A 96 -3.19 18.38 1.39
C TYR A 96 -4.47 18.82 2.11
N GLY A 97 -5.56 18.07 1.95
CA GLY A 97 -6.87 18.44 2.48
C GLY A 97 -7.99 17.62 1.86
N HIS A 98 -9.20 17.79 2.40
CA HIS A 98 -10.43 17.35 1.74
C HIS A 98 -11.03 18.50 0.92
N VAL A 99 -11.37 18.23 -0.33
CA VAL A 99 -11.96 19.22 -1.25
C VAL A 99 -13.18 18.57 -1.89
N ASN A 100 -14.38 19.09 -1.59
CA ASN A 100 -15.64 18.60 -2.16
C ASN A 100 -15.80 17.07 -2.11
N GLY A 101 -15.51 16.47 -0.96
CA GLY A 101 -15.63 15.02 -0.77
C GLY A 101 -14.49 14.19 -1.37
N LEU A 102 -13.37 14.80 -1.73
CA LEU A 102 -12.17 14.12 -2.23
C LEU A 102 -10.97 14.38 -1.33
N GLU A 103 -10.19 13.33 -1.04
CA GLU A 103 -8.90 13.44 -0.40
C GLU A 103 -7.85 13.84 -1.45
N VAL A 104 -7.30 15.04 -1.31
CA VAL A 104 -6.31 15.61 -2.25
C VAL A 104 -4.94 15.59 -1.60
N TRP A 105 -3.93 15.24 -2.39
CA TRP A 105 -2.53 15.19 -2.00
C TRP A 105 -1.70 16.13 -2.85
N ALA A 106 -0.76 16.83 -2.25
CA ALA A 106 0.11 17.78 -2.93
C ALA A 106 1.55 17.26 -3.01
N ARG A 107 2.21 17.49 -4.14
CA ARG A 107 3.62 17.15 -4.34
C ARG A 107 4.46 17.89 -3.30
N ARG A 108 5.39 17.18 -2.65
CA ARG A 108 6.20 17.74 -1.54
C ARG A 108 7.03 18.95 -1.96
N THR A 109 7.47 18.98 -3.21
CA THR A 109 8.26 20.08 -3.80
C THR A 109 7.41 21.29 -4.17
N HIS A 110 6.09 21.13 -4.27
CA HIS A 110 5.22 22.21 -4.71
C HIS A 110 4.64 22.95 -3.50
N ARG A 111 4.81 24.28 -3.47
CA ARG A 111 4.41 25.14 -2.35
C ARG A 111 2.97 25.61 -2.50
N ILE A 112 2.01 24.69 -2.40
CA ILE A 112 0.59 25.07 -2.30
C ILE A 112 0.29 25.38 -0.83
N LYS A 113 -0.18 26.61 -0.56
CA LYS A 113 -0.71 26.95 0.76
C LYS A 113 -1.88 26.00 1.10
N PRO A 114 -1.88 25.36 2.27
CA PRO A 114 -2.96 24.54 2.78
C PRO A 114 -4.35 25.13 2.53
N ALA A 115 -5.35 24.27 2.29
CA ALA A 115 -6.72 24.67 2.65
C ALA A 115 -6.80 24.81 4.17
N VAL A 116 -7.69 25.68 4.65
CA VAL A 116 -7.78 26.12 6.07
C VAL A 116 -7.93 24.95 7.06
N ASP A 117 -8.35 23.77 6.61
CA ASP A 117 -8.55 22.57 7.44
C ASP A 117 -7.51 21.45 7.22
N GLN A 118 -6.23 21.79 7.34
CA GLN A 118 -5.17 20.79 7.20
C GLN A 118 -5.05 19.84 8.38
N ALA A 119 -5.35 20.32 9.60
CA ALA A 119 -5.16 19.52 10.80
C ALA A 119 -6.12 18.32 10.86
N ALA A 120 -7.39 18.50 10.48
CA ALA A 120 -8.34 17.39 10.42
C ALA A 120 -7.97 16.40 9.30
N SER A 121 -7.67 16.90 8.09
CA SER A 121 -7.29 16.03 6.97
C SER A 121 -6.00 15.25 7.22
N LEU A 122 -4.99 15.83 7.87
CA LEU A 122 -3.81 15.08 8.30
C LEU A 122 -4.14 14.05 9.38
N LYS A 123 -5.03 14.36 10.32
CA LYS A 123 -5.46 13.42 11.35
C LYS A 123 -6.15 12.20 10.72
N ASP A 124 -7.00 12.41 9.72
CA ASP A 124 -7.73 11.37 9.02
C ASP A 124 -6.82 10.55 8.09
N ALA A 125 -5.93 11.21 7.33
CA ALA A 125 -4.94 10.52 6.50
C ALA A 125 -3.96 9.68 7.32
N LEU A 126 -3.73 10.06 8.58
CA LEU A 126 -2.87 9.33 9.52
C LEU A 126 -3.66 8.41 10.46
N ALA A 127 -4.97 8.32 10.32
CA ALA A 127 -5.78 7.37 11.07
C ALA A 127 -5.38 5.93 10.66
N PRO A 128 -5.27 5.00 11.61
CA PRO A 128 -4.97 3.60 11.31
C PRO A 128 -6.02 3.02 10.35
N ARG A 129 -5.57 2.41 9.25
CA ARG A 129 -6.46 1.79 8.25
C ARG A 129 -6.47 0.28 8.41
N GLY A 130 -7.65 -0.31 8.27
CA GLY A 130 -7.84 -1.76 8.23
C GLY A 130 -8.21 -2.22 6.82
N TYR A 131 -7.47 -3.20 6.28
CA TYR A 131 -7.80 -3.85 5.01
C TYR A 131 -8.20 -5.31 5.24
N ILE A 132 -9.28 -5.72 4.58
CA ILE A 132 -9.73 -7.12 4.54
C ILE A 132 -9.29 -7.66 3.18
N LEU A 133 -8.27 -8.50 3.19
CA LEU A 133 -7.62 -9.03 1.98
C LEU A 133 -8.06 -10.46 1.64
N ASN A 134 -8.80 -11.13 2.52
CA ASN A 134 -9.27 -12.50 2.33
C ASN A 134 -8.09 -13.43 1.91
N LYS A 135 -8.21 -14.13 0.78
CA LYS A 135 -7.17 -15.04 0.26
C LYS A 135 -6.09 -14.33 -0.56
N LEU A 136 -6.16 -13.01 -0.74
CA LEU A 136 -5.22 -12.28 -1.61
C LEU A 136 -3.75 -12.48 -1.22
N PRO A 137 -3.32 -12.43 0.06
CA PRO A 137 -1.92 -12.63 0.40
C PRO A 137 -1.38 -14.00 -0.01
N TYR A 138 -2.21 -15.05 0.10
CA TYR A 138 -1.89 -16.40 -0.37
C TYR A 138 -1.76 -16.44 -1.90
N VAL A 139 -2.71 -15.84 -2.62
CA VAL A 139 -2.69 -15.78 -4.10
C VAL A 139 -1.46 -15.02 -4.59
N LEU A 140 -1.10 -13.91 -3.95
CA LEU A 140 0.09 -13.12 -4.29
C LEU A 140 1.38 -13.90 -4.07
N ALA A 141 1.47 -14.66 -2.98
CA ALA A 141 2.61 -15.54 -2.74
C ALA A 141 2.71 -16.66 -3.80
N LYS A 142 1.58 -17.31 -4.12
CA LYS A 142 1.54 -18.34 -5.17
C LYS A 142 1.91 -17.80 -6.54
N LYS A 143 1.44 -16.60 -6.89
CA LYS A 143 1.82 -15.92 -8.12
C LYS A 143 3.33 -15.64 -8.17
N ALA A 144 3.89 -15.09 -7.10
CA ALA A 144 5.32 -14.81 -7.01
C ALA A 144 6.17 -16.10 -7.13
N GLU A 145 5.74 -17.20 -6.52
CA GLU A 145 6.35 -18.52 -6.66
C GLU A 145 6.31 -19.01 -8.12
N ALA A 146 5.13 -18.96 -8.76
CA ALA A 146 4.93 -19.42 -10.13
C ALA A 146 5.73 -18.60 -11.17
N GLU A 147 5.83 -17.29 -10.94
CA GLU A 147 6.62 -16.36 -11.76
C GLU A 147 8.12 -16.35 -11.39
N GLN A 148 8.53 -17.18 -10.41
CA GLN A 148 9.92 -17.26 -9.91
C GLN A 148 10.50 -15.89 -9.54
N ARG A 149 9.67 -15.01 -8.97
CA ARG A 149 10.09 -13.65 -8.61
C ARG A 149 11.08 -13.69 -7.45
N GLU A 150 12.19 -12.99 -7.61
CA GLU A 150 13.20 -12.86 -6.57
C GLU A 150 12.68 -12.06 -5.37
N LEU A 151 12.66 -12.69 -4.20
CA LEU A 151 12.38 -12.06 -2.91
C LEU A 151 13.68 -11.77 -2.17
N VAL A 152 13.98 -10.48 -1.99
CA VAL A 152 15.14 -10.01 -1.25
C VAL A 152 14.74 -9.73 0.20
N ASN A 153 15.28 -10.49 1.14
CA ASN A 153 15.04 -10.31 2.56
C ASN A 153 15.71 -9.02 3.06
N ILE A 154 14.90 -8.08 3.59
CA ILE A 154 15.41 -6.87 4.25
C ILE A 154 15.48 -7.01 5.77
N GLN A 155 14.63 -7.86 6.37
CA GLN A 155 14.72 -8.32 7.75
C GLN A 155 14.09 -9.70 7.88
N THR A 156 14.69 -10.60 8.64
CA THR A 156 14.14 -11.94 8.94
C THR A 156 13.91 -12.10 10.45
N TRP A 157 12.94 -12.95 10.79
CA TRP A 157 12.70 -13.43 12.14
C TRP A 157 12.62 -14.95 12.07
N ASN A 158 13.74 -15.60 12.37
CA ASN A 158 13.81 -17.04 12.46
C ASN A 158 13.29 -17.43 13.85
N LYS A 159 12.18 -18.15 13.90
CA LYS A 159 11.67 -18.75 15.12
C LYS A 159 11.32 -20.20 14.81
N ALA A 160 11.67 -21.13 15.70
CA ALA A 160 11.11 -22.48 15.69
C ALA A 160 9.58 -22.38 15.72
N GLU A 161 8.87 -23.33 15.10
CA GLU A 161 7.41 -23.34 14.97
C GLU A 161 6.74 -22.85 16.26
N ILE A 162 6.04 -21.71 16.19
CA ILE A 162 5.37 -21.13 17.34
C ILE A 162 3.90 -21.51 17.24
N GLU A 163 3.50 -22.41 18.12
CA GLU A 163 2.09 -22.65 18.40
C GLU A 163 1.56 -21.55 19.32
N GLY A 164 0.50 -20.87 18.91
CA GLY A 164 -0.11 -19.83 19.72
C GLY A 164 -1.03 -18.93 18.92
N PRO A 165 -1.86 -18.10 19.59
CA PRO A 165 -2.79 -17.20 18.92
C PRO A 165 -2.12 -15.88 18.48
N LYS A 166 -0.87 -15.64 18.89
CA LYS A 166 -0.19 -14.36 18.68
C LYS A 166 1.32 -14.52 18.51
N LEU A 167 1.87 -13.80 17.55
CA LEU A 167 3.29 -13.66 17.27
C LEU A 167 3.66 -12.17 17.22
N ASP A 168 4.51 -11.73 18.16
CA ASP A 168 5.05 -10.37 18.17
C ASP A 168 6.48 -10.35 17.61
N LEU A 169 6.70 -9.45 16.64
CA LEU A 169 7.93 -9.31 15.87
C LEU A 169 8.49 -7.89 16.00
N PRO A 170 9.60 -7.68 16.73
CA PRO A 170 10.21 -6.37 16.87
C PRO A 170 10.87 -5.93 15.56
N LEU A 171 10.60 -4.69 15.15
CA LEU A 171 11.17 -4.05 13.98
C LEU A 171 12.38 -3.20 14.38
N LYS A 172 13.59 -3.63 14.02
CA LYS A 172 14.82 -2.91 14.37
C LYS A 172 15.16 -1.90 13.28
N LYS A 173 15.27 -0.62 13.66
CA LYS A 173 15.83 0.46 12.80
C LYS A 173 15.13 0.56 11.42
N LYS A 174 13.80 0.74 11.38
CA LYS A 174 13.00 0.88 10.15
C LYS A 174 13.62 1.79 9.08
N LYS A 175 14.21 2.92 9.48
CA LYS A 175 14.91 3.83 8.55
C LYS A 175 16.00 3.11 7.73
N LYS A 176 16.78 2.22 8.36
CA LYS A 176 17.79 1.40 7.67
C LYS A 176 17.16 0.37 6.73
N LEU A 177 16.04 -0.23 7.14
CA LEU A 177 15.29 -1.17 6.30
C LEU A 177 14.74 -0.50 5.04
N MET A 178 14.20 0.71 5.17
CA MET A 178 13.70 1.47 4.02
C MET A 178 14.83 1.91 3.09
N ALA A 179 16.02 2.19 3.62
CA ALA A 179 17.21 2.42 2.80
C ALA A 179 17.62 1.14 2.03
N LYS A 180 17.61 -0.02 2.69
CA LYS A 180 17.88 -1.32 2.04
C LYS A 180 16.85 -1.68 0.96
N ALA A 181 15.59 -1.27 1.15
CA ALA A 181 14.54 -1.45 0.16
C ALA A 181 14.74 -0.62 -1.12
N GLN A 182 15.63 0.39 -1.11
CA GLN A 182 15.98 1.19 -2.30
C GLN A 182 14.74 1.74 -3.05
N GLY A 183 13.73 2.14 -2.28
CA GLY A 183 12.48 2.68 -2.81
C GLY A 183 11.46 1.66 -3.30
N ALA A 184 11.77 0.36 -3.27
CA ALA A 184 10.85 -0.72 -3.57
C ALA A 184 9.69 -0.80 -2.57
N ARG A 185 8.60 -1.47 -2.97
CA ARG A 185 7.52 -1.81 -2.05
C ARG A 185 8.00 -2.85 -1.06
N VAL A 186 7.56 -2.69 0.19
CA VAL A 186 7.88 -3.63 1.25
C VAL A 186 6.68 -4.52 1.49
N TRP A 187 6.97 -5.81 1.55
CA TRP A 187 6.03 -6.88 1.79
C TRP A 187 6.37 -7.55 3.11
N PHE A 188 5.34 -8.00 3.83
CA PHE A 188 5.51 -8.87 4.98
C PHE A 188 5.19 -10.29 4.53
N PHE A 189 6.23 -11.12 4.51
CA PHE A 189 6.18 -12.53 4.19
C PHE A 189 6.03 -13.34 5.47
N LEU A 190 5.17 -14.34 5.44
CA LEU A 190 4.99 -15.31 6.51
C LEU A 190 4.51 -16.65 5.95
N LYS A 191 4.95 -17.75 6.58
CA LYS A 191 4.37 -19.07 6.36
C LYS A 191 3.39 -19.40 7.48
N LEU A 192 2.23 -19.94 7.10
CA LEU A 192 1.16 -20.30 8.03
C LEU A 192 0.63 -21.69 7.66
N ARG A 193 0.31 -22.49 8.68
CA ARG A 193 -0.40 -23.76 8.51
C ARG A 193 -1.72 -23.70 9.26
N SER A 194 -2.78 -24.12 8.58
CA SER A 194 -4.04 -24.49 9.23
C SER A 194 -4.05 -26.00 9.52
N THR A 195 -4.62 -26.39 10.66
CA THR A 195 -4.68 -27.80 11.10
C THR A 195 -5.91 -28.55 10.59
N SER A 196 -7.05 -27.88 10.38
CA SER A 196 -8.30 -28.57 10.01
C SER A 196 -9.33 -27.74 9.23
N GLN A 197 -9.26 -26.41 9.26
CA GLN A 197 -10.28 -25.53 8.66
C GLN A 197 -9.67 -24.18 8.25
N PRO A 198 -10.24 -23.42 7.30
CA PRO A 198 -9.72 -22.09 6.99
C PRO A 198 -9.61 -21.21 8.25
N VAL A 199 -8.48 -20.55 8.45
CA VAL A 199 -8.26 -19.71 9.65
C VAL A 199 -8.08 -18.25 9.29
N ASN A 200 -8.85 -17.38 9.94
CA ASN A 200 -8.63 -15.95 9.90
C ASN A 200 -7.37 -15.58 10.68
N TYR A 201 -6.53 -14.75 10.06
CA TYR A 201 -5.41 -14.12 10.72
C TYR A 201 -5.39 -12.62 10.44
N ARG A 202 -4.70 -11.92 11.33
CA ARG A 202 -4.61 -10.48 11.41
C ARG A 202 -3.14 -10.11 11.52
N VAL A 203 -2.68 -9.22 10.66
CA VAL A 203 -1.37 -8.60 10.79
C VAL A 203 -1.56 -7.13 11.06
N SER A 204 -1.02 -6.64 12.17
CA SER A 204 -0.97 -5.22 12.45
C SER A 204 0.44 -4.75 12.69
N TYR A 205 0.66 -3.45 12.51
CA TYR A 205 1.92 -2.82 12.84
C TYR A 205 1.67 -1.60 13.74
N SER A 206 2.59 -1.35 14.67
CA SER A 206 2.38 -0.37 15.74
C SER A 206 3.60 0.51 16.03
N SER A 207 3.33 1.73 16.46
CA SER A 207 4.29 2.65 17.08
C SER A 207 3.97 2.73 18.57
N ASP A 208 4.92 2.43 19.46
CA ASP A 208 4.75 2.68 20.90
C ASP A 208 3.42 2.12 21.48
N ARG A 209 3.05 0.90 21.07
CA ARG A 209 1.80 0.16 21.38
C ARG A 209 0.50 0.72 20.76
N GLN A 210 0.55 1.83 20.03
CA GLN A 210 -0.55 2.30 19.22
C GLN A 210 -0.53 1.59 17.86
N GLU A 211 -1.66 1.01 17.47
CA GLU A 211 -1.84 0.44 16.15
C GLU A 211 -1.87 1.52 15.07
N GLU A 212 -1.15 1.29 13.97
CA GLU A 212 -0.97 2.27 12.90
C GLU A 212 -1.49 1.75 11.54
N GLY A 213 -1.83 0.47 11.49
CA GLY A 213 -2.39 -0.18 10.30
C GLY A 213 -2.61 -1.67 10.51
N VAL A 214 -3.58 -2.20 9.78
CA VAL A 214 -4.06 -3.58 9.94
C VAL A 214 -4.42 -4.21 8.61
N TYR A 215 -4.14 -5.50 8.50
CA TYR A 215 -4.53 -6.39 7.44
C TYR A 215 -5.21 -7.61 8.04
N ARG A 216 -6.30 -8.07 7.44
CA ARG A 216 -7.01 -9.31 7.77
C ARG A 216 -7.03 -10.21 6.55
N ALA A 217 -6.74 -11.48 6.75
CA ALA A 217 -6.65 -12.45 5.66
C ALA A 217 -7.00 -13.85 6.18
N VAL A 218 -7.11 -14.78 5.24
CA VAL A 218 -7.50 -16.17 5.51
C VAL A 218 -6.37 -17.10 5.07
N VAL A 219 -5.96 -17.99 5.98
CA VAL A 219 -5.21 -19.19 5.63
C VAL A 219 -6.20 -20.17 5.01
N PRO A 220 -6.09 -20.54 3.73
CA PRO A 220 -6.96 -21.55 3.15
C PRO A 220 -6.75 -22.90 3.85
N GLU A 221 -7.77 -23.75 3.82
CA GLU A 221 -7.63 -25.13 4.26
C GLU A 221 -6.59 -25.82 3.38
N ASN A 222 -5.51 -26.30 4.01
CA ASN A 222 -4.46 -27.03 3.33
C ASN A 222 -3.71 -27.91 4.33
N LYS A 223 -3.28 -29.10 3.91
CA LYS A 223 -2.55 -30.06 4.75
C LYS A 223 -1.11 -29.61 5.06
N GLY A 224 -0.59 -28.58 4.38
CA GLY A 224 0.78 -28.09 4.51
C GLY A 224 0.92 -26.60 4.82
N PRO A 225 2.15 -26.12 5.11
CA PRO A 225 2.44 -24.71 5.26
C PRO A 225 2.14 -23.95 3.95
N THR A 226 1.57 -22.75 4.08
CA THR A 226 1.26 -21.87 2.95
C THR A 226 1.98 -20.55 3.11
N SER A 227 2.59 -20.06 2.03
CA SER A 227 3.21 -18.73 1.94
C SER A 227 2.15 -17.64 1.82
N HIS A 228 2.35 -16.51 2.49
CA HIS A 228 1.51 -15.32 2.38
C HIS A 228 2.38 -14.07 2.18
N LEU A 229 1.98 -13.20 1.26
CA LEU A 229 2.61 -11.89 1.02
C LEU A 229 1.62 -10.76 1.30
N ILE A 230 1.85 -10.04 2.39
CA ILE A 230 1.04 -8.88 2.76
C ILE A 230 1.74 -7.61 2.26
N PRO A 231 1.07 -6.75 1.46
CA PRO A 231 1.64 -5.49 0.96
C PRO A 231 1.70 -4.44 2.08
N ILE A 232 2.57 -4.63 3.07
CA ILE A 232 2.59 -3.82 4.29
C ILE A 232 2.83 -2.33 4.01
N SER A 233 3.57 -2.01 2.93
CA SER A 233 3.80 -0.63 2.48
C SER A 233 2.65 0.00 1.68
N SER A 234 1.50 -0.68 1.51
CA SER A 234 0.30 -0.12 0.85
C SER A 234 -0.47 0.88 1.70
N GLN A 235 -0.11 1.05 2.98
CA GLN A 235 -0.75 2.02 3.87
C GLN A 235 0.22 3.19 4.13
N TYR A 236 -0.28 4.43 4.04
CA TYR A 236 0.55 5.63 4.22
C TYR A 236 1.25 5.70 5.59
N ASN A 237 0.62 5.19 6.64
CA ASN A 237 1.22 5.15 7.97
C ASN A 237 2.51 4.31 8.00
N TRP A 238 2.66 3.31 7.12
CA TRP A 238 3.93 2.62 6.93
C TRP A 238 5.04 3.55 6.42
N HIS A 239 4.74 4.64 5.73
CA HIS A 239 5.76 5.58 5.27
C HIS A 239 6.01 6.69 6.29
N ARG A 240 4.98 7.08 7.04
CA ARG A 240 5.03 8.25 7.92
C ARG A 240 5.39 7.95 9.37
N ARG A 241 5.02 6.79 9.90
CA ARG A 241 5.11 6.47 11.34
C ARG A 241 6.37 5.71 11.71
N ARG A 242 6.80 5.87 12.96
CA ARG A 242 7.92 5.14 13.55
C ARG A 242 7.46 3.79 14.09
N ILE A 243 7.27 2.85 13.17
CA ILE A 243 6.82 1.50 13.50
C ILE A 243 7.92 0.75 14.26
N LYS A 244 7.53 0.10 15.35
CA LYS A 244 8.40 -0.66 16.25
C LYS A 244 8.07 -2.15 16.30
N HIS A 245 6.83 -2.52 16.03
CA HIS A 245 6.40 -3.92 16.08
C HIS A 245 5.50 -4.25 14.90
N ILE A 246 5.59 -5.51 14.47
CA ILE A 246 4.59 -6.19 13.66
C ILE A 246 4.03 -7.30 14.53
N THR A 247 2.71 -7.40 14.60
CA THR A 247 2.00 -8.42 15.37
C THR A 247 1.16 -9.23 14.40
N VAL A 248 1.32 -10.54 14.45
CA VAL A 248 0.43 -11.50 13.78
C VAL A 248 -0.45 -12.13 14.85
N GLN A 249 -1.75 -12.18 14.60
CA GLN A 249 -2.74 -12.82 15.46
C GLN A 249 -3.58 -13.75 14.61
N SER A 250 -3.97 -14.89 15.14
CA SER A 250 -4.88 -15.83 14.49
C SER A 250 -5.95 -16.28 15.46
N SER A 251 -7.09 -16.76 14.95
CA SER A 251 -7.99 -17.54 15.81
C SER A 251 -7.31 -18.85 16.23
N ILE A 252 -7.83 -19.46 17.30
CA ILE A 252 -7.35 -20.73 17.88
C ILE A 252 -7.15 -21.77 16.76
N GLY A 253 -6.01 -22.49 16.79
CA GLY A 253 -5.72 -23.59 15.84
C GLY A 253 -4.79 -23.26 14.66
N THR A 254 -4.20 -22.06 14.57
CA THR A 254 -3.12 -21.79 13.60
C THR A 254 -1.75 -22.05 14.21
N ARG A 255 -0.86 -22.70 13.44
CA ARG A 255 0.55 -22.76 13.77
C ARG A 255 1.33 -21.74 12.95
N PHE A 256 2.08 -20.89 13.64
CA PHE A 256 3.02 -19.99 12.98
C PHE A 256 4.24 -20.80 12.61
N MET A 257 4.37 -21.06 11.31
CA MET A 257 5.46 -21.86 10.79
C MET A 257 6.56 -20.95 10.26
N GLU A 258 7.80 -21.35 10.55
CA GLU A 258 9.04 -21.04 9.84
C GLU A 258 9.06 -19.75 9.00
N ASP A 259 9.91 -18.82 9.43
CA ASP A 259 10.36 -17.63 8.71
C ASP A 259 9.28 -16.58 8.42
N ALA A 260 9.16 -15.62 9.33
CA ALA A 260 8.59 -14.31 9.01
C ALA A 260 9.70 -13.40 8.47
N ALA A 261 9.39 -12.61 7.44
CA ALA A 261 10.35 -11.67 6.89
C ALA A 261 9.67 -10.40 6.39
N LEU A 262 10.43 -9.30 6.41
CA LEU A 262 10.17 -8.20 5.50
C LEU A 262 11.00 -8.43 4.25
N VAL A 263 10.33 -8.37 3.11
CA VAL A 263 10.91 -8.64 1.80
C VAL A 263 10.59 -7.52 0.84
N VAL A 264 11.43 -7.40 -0.18
CA VAL A 264 11.15 -6.60 -1.38
C VAL A 264 11.32 -7.51 -2.58
N PHE A 265 10.65 -7.19 -3.68
CA PHE A 265 10.92 -7.84 -4.95
C PHE A 265 12.14 -7.21 -5.61
N GLY A 266 13.09 -8.02 -6.06
CA GLY A 266 14.35 -7.55 -6.65
C GLY A 266 14.13 -6.61 -7.84
N ASP A 267 13.15 -6.93 -8.70
CA ASP A 267 12.79 -6.14 -9.88
C ASP A 267 12.23 -4.74 -9.56
N GLU A 268 11.85 -4.47 -8.30
CA GLU A 268 11.29 -3.20 -7.84
C GLU A 268 12.34 -2.25 -7.25
N MET A 269 13.53 -2.76 -6.97
CA MET A 269 14.61 -1.96 -6.39
C MET A 269 15.10 -0.93 -7.38
N ASN A 270 15.48 0.26 -6.88
CA ASN A 270 15.98 1.38 -7.70
C ASN A 270 14.99 1.92 -8.74
N GLN A 271 13.74 1.47 -8.73
CA GLN A 271 12.73 2.08 -9.59
C GLN A 271 12.48 3.52 -9.17
N ALA A 272 12.70 4.42 -10.12
CA ALA A 272 12.42 5.84 -9.95
C ALA A 272 10.91 6.10 -9.94
N CYS A 273 10.51 7.02 -9.07
CA CYS A 273 9.15 7.55 -9.00
C CYS A 273 9.09 8.96 -9.63
N PHE A 274 7.95 9.64 -9.49
CA PHE A 274 7.70 11.04 -9.86
C PHE A 274 8.87 12.00 -9.62
#